data_AF-A0A9D5WWH4-F1
#
_entry.id   AF-A0A9D5WWH4-F1
#
_cell.length_a   1.000
_cell.length_b   1.000
_cell.length_c   1.000
_cell.angle_alpha   90.00
_cell.angle_beta   90.00
_cell.angle_gamma   90.00
#
_symmetry.space_group_name_H-M   'P 1'
#
loop_
_entity.id
_entity.type
_entity.pdbx_description
1 polymer ?
#
loop_
_entity_poly.entity_id
_entity_poly.type
_entity_poly.pdbx_seq_one_letter_code
_entity_poly.pdbx_strand_id
1 'polypeptide(L)'
;MIGNHTALSVYVPLLMAVVLGAMTYFHWHHRLKYLYLAALLLLLVYAITSAIYVSHSAGYKLSASLIKGAPLLWRFVCLGGIVLFFVSVGCFVYENGSFKLFFKIVSCIGIGFFMLFGFYSFFFIMAGLASLKSG
;
A
#
# COMPACT_ATOMS: atom_id res chain seq x y z
N MET A 1 6.23 -20.17 10.34
CA MET A 1 6.69 -18.93 9.68
C MET A 1 5.55 -17.95 9.37
N ILE A 2 4.54 -17.81 10.26
CA ILE A 2 3.36 -16.95 10.03
C ILE A 2 3.57 -15.51 10.55
N GLY A 3 4.58 -15.26 11.39
CA GLY A 3 4.79 -13.96 12.05
C GLY A 3 5.37 -12.83 11.19
N ASN A 4 6.12 -13.12 10.12
CA ASN A 4 6.82 -12.08 9.36
C ASN A 4 5.91 -11.36 8.35
N HIS A 5 4.95 -12.07 7.75
CA HIS A 5 4.06 -11.48 6.74
C HIS A 5 3.01 -10.54 7.34
N THR A 6 2.55 -10.80 8.56
CA THR A 6 1.58 -9.97 9.29
C THR A 6 2.22 -8.76 9.95
N ALA A 7 3.48 -8.85 10.38
CA ALA A 7 4.23 -7.71 10.90
C ALA A 7 4.48 -6.65 9.80
N LEU A 8 4.85 -7.10 8.59
CA LEU A 8 5.15 -6.20 7.48
C LEU A 8 3.94 -5.35 7.05
N SER A 9 2.71 -5.86 7.19
CA SER A 9 1.50 -5.11 6.82
C SER A 9 1.18 -3.93 7.75
N VAL A 10 1.85 -3.84 8.90
CA VAL A 10 1.74 -2.73 9.87
C VAL A 10 2.98 -1.83 9.79
N TYR A 11 4.18 -2.41 9.80
CA TYR A 11 5.42 -1.62 9.85
C TYR A 11 5.73 -0.86 8.56
N VAL A 12 5.47 -1.45 7.38
CA VAL A 12 5.70 -0.80 6.09
C VAL A 12 4.87 0.49 5.94
N PRO A 13 3.53 0.49 6.14
CA PRO A 13 2.76 1.72 6.02
C PRO A 13 3.08 2.75 7.11
N LEU A 14 3.49 2.33 8.32
CA LEU A 14 4.00 3.25 9.34
C LEU A 14 5.28 3.96 8.90
N LEU A 15 6.23 3.22 8.32
CA LEU A 15 7.46 3.80 7.77
C LEU A 15 7.15 4.82 6.66
N MET A 16 6.22 4.47 5.76
CA MET A 16 5.74 5.38 4.71
C MET A 16 5.08 6.64 5.29
N ALA A 17 4.32 6.51 6.37
CA ALA A 17 3.70 7.65 7.06
C ALA A 17 4.75 8.59 7.68
N VAL A 18 5.83 8.05 8.26
CA VAL A 18 6.95 8.87 8.78
C VAL A 18 7.59 9.70 7.67
N VAL A 19 7.84 9.08 6.50
CA VAL A 19 8.39 9.78 5.33
C VAL A 19 7.46 10.91 4.85
N LEU A 20 6.15 10.66 4.79
CA LEU A 20 5.17 11.70 4.44
C LEU A 20 5.11 12.83 5.47
N GLY A 21 5.26 12.51 6.76
CA GLY A 21 5.35 13.51 7.82
C GLY A 21 6.54 14.45 7.61
N ALA A 22 7.72 13.89 7.29
CA ALA A 22 8.90 14.69 6.95
C ALA A 22 8.67 15.55 5.69
N MET A 23 8.09 15.00 4.63
CA MET A 23 7.76 15.76 3.41
C MET A 23 6.77 16.90 3.68
N THR A 24 5.79 16.67 4.56
CA THR A 24 4.79 17.66 5.00
C THR A 24 5.44 18.82 5.75
N TYR A 25 6.45 18.54 6.58
CA TYR A 25 7.22 19.59 7.26
C TYR A 25 7.93 20.52 6.27
N PHE A 26 8.64 19.96 5.28
CA PHE A 26 9.35 20.76 4.27
C PHE A 26 8.43 21.59 3.37
N HIS A 27 7.20 21.11 3.12
CA HIS A 27 6.22 21.76 2.26
C HIS A 27 5.04 22.33 3.04
N TRP A 28 5.22 22.70 4.31
CA TRP A 28 4.12 23.13 5.20
C TRP A 28 3.32 24.33 4.66
N HIS A 29 3.97 25.20 3.88
CA HIS A 29 3.35 26.35 3.23
C HIS A 29 3.00 26.12 1.75
N HIS A 30 3.31 24.93 1.21
CA HIS A 30 3.05 24.57 -0.17
C HIS A 30 1.73 23.80 -0.31
N ARG A 31 1.09 23.87 -1.48
CA ARG A 31 -0.19 23.16 -1.72
C ARG A 31 -0.05 21.64 -1.68
N LEU A 32 1.16 21.12 -1.92
CA LEU A 32 1.45 19.68 -1.88
C LEU A 32 1.25 19.06 -0.48
N LYS A 33 1.22 19.85 0.60
CA LYS A 33 0.96 19.34 1.95
C LYS A 33 -0.37 18.59 2.06
N TYR A 34 -1.40 18.99 1.31
CA TYR A 34 -2.70 18.34 1.35
C TYR A 34 -2.67 16.95 0.71
N LEU A 35 -1.86 16.77 -0.33
CA LEU A 35 -1.60 15.47 -0.94
C LEU A 35 -0.89 14.55 0.07
N TYR A 36 0.11 15.06 0.78
CA TYR A 36 0.87 14.29 1.76
C TYR A 36 0.01 13.90 2.98
N LEU A 37 -0.82 14.82 3.46
CA LEU A 37 -1.76 14.57 4.55
C LEU A 37 -2.83 13.55 4.16
N ALA A 38 -3.37 13.62 2.93
CA ALA A 38 -4.33 12.63 2.43
C ALA A 38 -3.70 11.23 2.34
N ALA A 39 -2.48 11.14 1.81
CA ALA A 39 -1.71 9.89 1.75
C ALA A 39 -1.42 9.33 3.15
N LEU A 40 -1.07 10.20 4.10
CA LEU A 40 -0.77 9.85 5.48
C LEU A 40 -2.01 9.31 6.20
N LEU A 41 -3.16 9.93 6.03
CA LEU A 41 -4.43 9.46 6.59
C LEU A 41 -4.79 8.06 6.08
N LEU A 42 -4.68 7.82 4.77
CA LEU A 42 -4.96 6.51 4.17
C LEU A 42 -4.00 5.43 4.68
N LEU A 43 -2.71 5.74 4.81
CA LEU A 43 -1.71 4.82 5.36
C LEU A 43 -1.92 4.52 6.84
N LEU A 44 -2.37 5.49 7.64
CA LEU A 44 -2.75 5.27 9.04
C LEU A 44 -3.98 4.38 9.17
N VAL A 45 -5.04 4.65 8.39
CA VAL A 45 -6.24 3.81 8.36
C VAL A 45 -5.88 2.38 7.95
N TYR A 46 -4.98 2.23 6.99
CA TYR A 46 -4.43 0.93 6.61
C TYR A 46 -3.65 0.29 7.77
N ALA A 47 -2.68 0.96 8.38
CA ALA A 47 -1.91 0.40 9.49
C ALA A 47 -2.79 -0.04 10.68
N ILE A 48 -3.77 0.78 11.07
CA ILE A 48 -4.71 0.49 12.15
C ILE A 48 -5.57 -0.72 11.81
N THR A 49 -6.16 -0.73 10.61
CA THR A 49 -7.05 -1.84 10.22
C THR A 49 -6.24 -3.14 10.03
N SER A 50 -4.96 -3.07 9.62
CA SER A 50 -4.00 -4.19 9.60
C SER A 50 -3.81 -4.74 11.00
N ALA A 51 -3.53 -3.87 11.97
CA ALA A 51 -3.30 -4.26 13.35
C ALA A 51 -4.53 -4.94 13.97
N ILE A 52 -5.73 -4.45 13.64
CA ILE A 52 -7.00 -5.06 14.05
C ILE A 52 -7.17 -6.45 13.42
N TYR A 53 -6.90 -6.61 12.12
CA TYR A 53 -6.96 -7.92 11.44
C TYR A 53 -5.97 -8.94 12.01
N VAL A 54 -4.73 -8.51 12.28
CA VAL A 54 -3.72 -9.37 12.91
C VAL A 54 -4.16 -9.78 14.32
N SER A 55 -4.70 -8.85 15.10
CA SER A 55 -5.23 -9.13 16.45
C SER A 55 -6.45 -10.06 16.42
N HIS A 56 -7.32 -9.93 15.40
CA HIS A 56 -8.45 -10.84 15.17
C HIS A 56 -7.98 -12.27 14.88
N SER A 57 -6.98 -12.42 14.02
CA SER A 57 -6.40 -13.73 13.70
C SER A 57 -5.77 -14.44 14.90
N ALA A 58 -5.43 -13.69 15.97
CA ALA A 58 -4.90 -14.19 17.23
C ALA A 58 -5.99 -14.61 18.25
N GLY A 59 -7.27 -14.65 17.87
CA GLY A 59 -8.36 -15.24 18.67
C GLY A 59 -9.41 -14.26 19.21
N TYR A 60 -9.32 -12.97 18.89
CA TYR A 60 -10.31 -11.97 19.31
C TYR A 60 -11.55 -12.06 18.39
N LYS A 61 -12.77 -12.25 18.88
CA LYS A 61 -13.97 -12.37 18.01
C LYS A 61 -14.46 -10.98 17.52
N LEU A 62 -14.32 -10.68 16.23
CA LEU A 62 -14.87 -9.49 15.58
C LEU A 62 -16.32 -9.74 15.14
N SER A 63 -17.18 -8.71 15.15
CA SER A 63 -18.60 -8.87 14.79
C SER A 63 -18.80 -9.24 13.31
N ALA A 64 -19.81 -10.08 13.03
CA ALA A 64 -20.05 -10.65 11.69
C ALA A 64 -20.32 -9.61 10.58
N SER A 65 -20.73 -8.37 10.92
CA SER A 65 -20.94 -7.29 9.94
C SER A 65 -19.64 -6.67 9.44
N LEU A 66 -18.62 -6.55 10.31
CA LEU A 66 -17.30 -6.07 9.92
C LEU A 66 -16.62 -7.02 8.94
N ILE A 67 -16.82 -8.34 9.10
CA ILE A 67 -16.15 -9.38 8.31
C ILE A 67 -16.57 -9.37 6.83
N LYS A 68 -17.81 -8.95 6.49
CA LYS A 68 -18.32 -9.02 5.11
C LYS A 68 -17.91 -7.83 4.22
N GLY A 69 -17.84 -6.62 4.77
CA GLY A 69 -17.51 -5.40 4.00
C GLY A 69 -16.05 -4.96 4.11
N ALA A 70 -15.38 -5.32 5.20
CA ALA A 70 -14.00 -4.90 5.44
C ALA A 70 -12.97 -5.38 4.41
N PRO A 71 -13.01 -6.60 3.81
CA PRO A 71 -11.92 -7.04 2.93
C PRO A 71 -11.85 -6.27 1.60
N LEU A 72 -12.97 -5.72 1.11
CA LEU A 72 -12.97 -4.92 -0.13
C LEU A 72 -12.48 -3.50 0.15
N LEU A 73 -13.03 -2.84 1.17
CA LEU A 73 -12.60 -1.52 1.64
C LEU A 73 -11.11 -1.51 2.00
N TRP A 74 -10.65 -2.57 2.67
CA TRP A 74 -9.25 -2.81 3.00
C TRP A 74 -8.32 -2.77 1.77
N ARG A 75 -8.71 -3.43 0.68
CA ARG A 75 -7.93 -3.43 -0.57
C ARG A 75 -7.87 -2.05 -1.21
N PHE A 76 -8.99 -1.32 -1.23
CA PHE A 76 -9.03 0.04 -1.78
C PHE A 76 -8.20 1.03 -0.96
N VAL A 77 -8.27 0.97 0.37
CA VAL A 77 -7.47 1.81 1.27
C VAL A 77 -5.97 1.48 1.13
N CYS A 78 -5.62 0.20 1.07
CA CYS A 78 -4.24 -0.25 0.85
C CYS A 78 -3.67 0.29 -0.47
N LEU A 79 -4.38 0.02 -1.57
CA LEU A 79 -3.93 0.38 -2.92
C LEU A 79 -3.92 1.90 -3.09
N GLY A 80 -4.93 2.59 -2.59
CA GLY A 80 -5.01 4.05 -2.59
C GLY A 80 -3.88 4.70 -1.79
N GLY A 81 -3.62 4.24 -0.56
CA GLY A 81 -2.56 4.78 0.29
C GLY A 81 -1.16 4.59 -0.30
N ILE A 82 -0.88 3.40 -0.85
CA ILE A 82 0.41 3.11 -1.49
C ILE A 82 0.60 3.95 -2.77
N VAL A 83 -0.42 4.03 -3.62
CA VAL A 83 -0.34 4.84 -4.85
C VAL A 83 -0.14 6.32 -4.50
N LEU A 84 -0.93 6.86 -3.58
CA LEU A 84 -0.82 8.25 -3.14
C LEU A 84 0.53 8.56 -2.49
N PHE A 85 1.15 7.60 -1.78
CA PHE A 85 2.51 7.75 -1.29
C PHE A 85 3.51 7.94 -2.44
N PHE A 86 3.49 7.09 -3.46
CA PHE A 86 4.41 7.21 -4.60
C PHE A 86 4.18 8.50 -5.39
N VAL A 87 2.92 8.89 -5.59
CA VAL A 87 2.58 10.19 -6.21
C VAL A 87 3.11 11.34 -5.36
N SER A 88 2.95 11.27 -4.03
CA SER A 88 3.46 12.29 -3.09
C SER A 88 4.98 12.42 -3.16
N VAL A 89 5.71 11.31 -3.14
CA VAL A 89 7.16 11.29 -3.30
C VAL A 89 7.56 11.90 -4.64
N GLY A 90 6.79 11.65 -5.69
CA GLY A 90 7.04 12.24 -7.01
C GLY A 90 6.85 13.71 -7.11
N CYS A 91 5.74 14.22 -6.59
CA CYS A 91 5.54 15.66 -6.51
C CYS A 91 6.62 16.32 -5.65
N PHE A 92 7.04 15.69 -4.54
CA PHE A 92 8.11 16.20 -3.69
C PHE A 92 9.45 16.29 -4.43
N VAL A 93 9.82 15.28 -5.20
CA VAL A 93 11.09 15.30 -5.95
C VAL A 93 11.02 16.18 -7.19
N TYR A 94 9.86 16.27 -7.85
CA TYR A 94 9.59 17.22 -8.92
C TYR A 94 9.90 18.63 -8.45
N GLU A 95 9.33 19.02 -7.31
CA GLU A 95 9.45 20.36 -6.73
C GLU A 95 10.89 20.66 -6.28
N ASN A 96 11.60 19.67 -5.73
CA ASN A 96 12.98 19.82 -5.27
C ASN A 96 14.05 19.65 -6.36
N GLY A 97 13.68 19.58 -7.64
CA GLY A 97 14.63 19.53 -8.76
C GLY A 97 15.51 18.27 -8.85
N SER A 98 15.25 17.23 -8.03
CA SER A 98 16.02 15.96 -8.02
C SER A 98 15.46 14.90 -8.99
N PHE A 99 14.82 15.37 -10.05
CA PHE A 99 14.02 14.64 -11.04
C PHE A 99 14.65 13.37 -11.62
N LYS A 100 15.94 13.42 -11.94
CA LYS A 100 16.65 12.33 -12.62
C LYS A 100 16.75 11.08 -11.76
N LEU A 101 16.82 11.26 -10.44
CA LEU A 101 16.93 10.17 -9.46
C LEU A 101 15.54 9.60 -9.13
N PHE A 102 14.50 10.44 -9.10
CA PHE A 102 13.12 10.01 -8.86
C PHE A 102 12.54 9.14 -9.97
N PHE A 103 12.69 9.53 -11.25
CA PHE A 103 12.22 8.68 -12.36
C PHE A 103 12.94 7.33 -12.38
N LYS A 104 14.21 7.28 -11.95
CA LYS A 104 14.96 6.02 -11.86
C LYS A 104 14.38 5.10 -10.78
N ILE A 105 14.05 5.65 -9.61
CA ILE A 105 13.44 4.90 -8.50
C ILE A 105 12.01 4.47 -8.85
N VAL A 106 11.18 5.38 -9.36
CA VAL A 106 9.77 5.07 -9.69
C VAL A 106 9.64 4.17 -10.91
N SER A 107 10.49 4.31 -11.93
CA SER A 107 10.51 3.33 -13.03
C SER A 107 10.93 1.95 -12.53
N CYS A 108 11.94 1.84 -11.66
CA CYS A 108 12.30 0.54 -11.05
C CYS A 108 11.13 -0.07 -10.26
N ILE A 109 10.45 0.73 -9.44
CA ILE A 109 9.30 0.26 -8.65
C ILE A 109 8.13 -0.12 -9.56
N GLY A 110 7.81 0.70 -10.56
CA GLY A 110 6.76 0.45 -11.55
C GLY A 110 7.03 -0.82 -12.38
N ILE A 111 8.27 -1.02 -12.82
CA ILE A 111 8.70 -2.24 -13.51
C ILE A 111 8.57 -3.45 -12.57
N GLY A 112 8.96 -3.32 -11.31
CA GLY A 112 8.81 -4.38 -10.31
C GLY A 112 7.35 -4.78 -10.10
N PHE A 113 6.44 -3.81 -9.97
CA PHE A 113 5.00 -4.08 -9.88
C PHE A 113 4.44 -4.70 -11.17
N PHE A 114 4.87 -4.23 -12.34
CA PHE A 114 4.46 -4.80 -13.62
C PHE A 114 4.89 -6.26 -13.75
N MET A 115 6.12 -6.57 -13.34
CA MET A 115 6.64 -7.94 -13.33
C MET A 115 5.88 -8.83 -12.33
N LEU A 116 5.65 -8.36 -11.11
CA LEU A 116 4.89 -9.09 -10.08
C LEU A 116 3.44 -9.34 -10.54
N PHE A 117 2.81 -8.34 -11.13
CA PHE A 117 1.45 -8.46 -11.66
C PHE A 117 1.39 -9.45 -12.82
N GLY A 118 2.33 -9.36 -13.77
CA GLY A 118 2.43 -10.31 -14.88
C GLY A 118 2.67 -11.74 -14.40
N PHE A 119 3.53 -11.94 -13.41
CA PHE A 119 3.79 -13.24 -12.80
C PHE A 119 2.51 -13.78 -12.13
N TYR A 120 1.85 -12.98 -11.30
CA TYR A 120 0.60 -13.36 -10.63
C TYR A 120 -0.50 -13.73 -11.64
N SER A 121 -0.70 -12.91 -12.68
CA SER A 121 -1.67 -13.18 -13.74
C SER A 121 -1.36 -14.47 -14.51
N PHE A 122 -0.09 -14.76 -14.78
CA PHE A 122 0.33 -16.00 -15.44
C PHE A 122 -0.06 -17.24 -14.62
N PHE A 123 0.26 -17.27 -13.32
CA PHE A 123 -0.12 -18.39 -12.45
C PHE A 123 -1.63 -18.54 -12.31
N PHE A 124 -2.36 -17.42 -12.25
CA PHE A 124 -3.82 -17.43 -12.18
C PHE A 124 -4.45 -18.05 -13.43
N ILE A 125 -3.94 -17.70 -14.63
CA ILE A 125 -4.39 -18.27 -15.90
C ILE A 125 -4.06 -19.77 -15.96
N MET A 126 -2.85 -20.18 -15.58
CA MET A 126 -2.45 -21.58 -15.58
C MET A 126 -3.29 -22.43 -14.61
N ALA A 127 -3.59 -21.91 -13.42
CA ALA A 127 -4.48 -22.57 -12.47
C ALA A 127 -5.92 -22.68 -13.02
N GLY A 128 -6.41 -21.65 -13.69
CA GLY A 128 -7.72 -21.68 -14.37
C GLY A 128 -7.79 -22.73 -15.48
N LEU A 129 -6.73 -22.83 -16.31
CA LEU A 129 -6.63 -23.83 -17.38
C LEU A 129 -6.53 -25.26 -16.83
N ALA A 130 -5.82 -25.47 -15.71
CA ALA A 130 -5.72 -26.78 -15.07
C ALA A 130 -7.08 -27.23 -14.50
N SER A 131 -7.87 -26.30 -13.94
CA SER A 131 -9.22 -26.57 -13.43
C SER A 131 -10.18 -27.08 -14.52
N LEU A 132 -10.13 -26.47 -15.71
CA LEU A 132 -10.95 -26.83 -16.87
C LEU A 132 -10.68 -28.23 -17.42
N LYS A 133 -9.53 -28.82 -17.09
CA LYS A 133 -9.11 -30.15 -17.58
C LYS A 133 -9.53 -31.29 -16.64
N SER A 134 -10.09 -30.97 -15.47
CA SER A 134 -10.47 -31.95 -14.42
C SER A 134 -11.98 -32.16 -14.24
N GLY A 135 -12.80 -31.48 -15.04
CA GLY A 135 -14.24 -31.75 -15.21
C GLY A 135 -14.50 -32.42 -16.55
#